data_AF-A0A7V1IKX7-F1
#
_entry.id   AF-A0A7V1IKX7-F1
#
_cell.length_a   1.000
_cell.length_b   1.000
_cell.length_c   1.000
_cell.angle_alpha   90.00
_cell.angle_beta   90.00
_cell.angle_gamma   90.00
#
_symmetry.space_group_name_H-M   'P 1'
#
loop_
_entity.id
_entity.type
_entity.pdbx_description
1 polymer ?
#
loop_
_entity_poly.entity_id
_entity_poly.type
_entity_poly.pdbx_seq_one_letter_code
_entity_poly.pdbx_strand_id
1 'polypeptide(L)'
;MPHSNSRTILMNLSITIRREPAAKSRRPDRRSRRARRRGPSPFTPGAILAPLALVTLVLGLGCQIPGNGRDRLDEAISNDGSATRFQPPDPNPRITPEDVMAHVRVLTDERMDGRRAGSAGERLARDYIARVMASIGLEPAGADGHFAAPFDFTAGISLGPDNRLAWTDVGGAEAPLQVGTDWRPLAFSTSGEIAASPIAFVGYGLVAPATGDTRAIDDYRGIDPRDRWVLAFRGLPPSLDGPGRQALQRHASLRHKAMIARDRGARGILFVSGPLGRYRHELVPLRFDASLAGTRIAVLSISDATAERLLASGLPRGASRHARPLDLAALQRAAARRVVEARPADAPGSGTKNASGAAAFELGNVLLGGQIDLETRHATGYNVLGRLRIGPDTSRETIVLGAHYDHLGHGEGSNSLASGDEVGRIHPGADDNASGVAGLLEIAADLADRRDRGEF
;
A
#
# COMPACT_ATOMS: atom_id res chain seq x y z
N MET A 1 34.44 16.80 -32.40
CA MET A 1 34.61 16.84 -30.93
C MET A 1 34.12 15.52 -30.38
N PRO A 2 34.89 14.80 -29.56
CA PRO A 2 34.37 13.56 -28.98
C PRO A 2 33.25 13.95 -28.01
N HIS A 3 32.10 13.30 -28.14
CA HIS A 3 31.05 13.40 -27.13
C HIS A 3 31.64 12.95 -25.81
N SER A 4 31.77 13.87 -24.85
CA SER A 4 32.02 13.51 -23.45
C SER A 4 30.89 12.55 -23.06
N ASN A 5 31.24 11.30 -22.76
CA ASN A 5 30.30 10.30 -22.29
C ASN A 5 29.95 10.61 -20.83
N SER A 6 29.30 11.75 -20.57
CA SER A 6 28.78 12.06 -19.25
C SER A 6 27.72 11.03 -18.89
N ARG A 7 27.97 10.25 -17.84
CA ARG A 7 27.02 9.30 -17.26
C ARG A 7 26.73 9.71 -15.83
N THR A 8 25.51 9.48 -15.37
CA THR A 8 25.14 9.76 -13.98
C THR A 8 24.43 8.54 -13.42
N ILE A 9 24.93 8.06 -12.29
CA ILE A 9 24.30 6.97 -11.54
C ILE A 9 23.76 7.59 -10.26
N LEU A 10 22.46 7.41 -10.02
CA LEU A 10 21.79 7.83 -8.80
C LEU A 10 21.53 6.60 -7.94
N MET A 11 22.11 6.60 -6.75
CA MET A 11 21.80 5.62 -5.72
C MET A 11 20.65 6.17 -4.89
N ASN A 12 19.55 5.44 -4.86
CA ASN A 12 18.36 5.78 -4.11
C ASN A 12 18.08 4.71 -3.07
N LEU A 13 18.13 5.09 -1.80
CA LEU A 13 17.64 4.27 -0.72
C LEU A 13 16.33 4.85 -0.24
N SER A 14 15.26 4.06 -0.36
CA SER A 14 13.91 4.55 -0.09
C SER A 14 13.30 3.89 1.13
N ILE A 15 12.29 4.53 1.71
CA ILE A 15 11.41 3.85 2.65
C ILE A 15 10.31 3.15 1.86
N THR A 16 10.11 1.86 2.12
CA THR A 16 9.00 1.08 1.58
C THR A 16 7.87 0.99 2.60
N ILE A 17 6.95 1.93 2.48
CA ILE A 17 5.64 1.81 3.13
C ILE A 17 4.88 0.75 2.34
N ARG A 18 4.90 -0.49 2.85
CA ARG A 18 4.40 -1.68 2.14
C ARG A 18 3.00 -1.46 1.57
N ARG A 19 2.91 -1.21 0.27
CA ARG A 19 1.72 -1.45 -0.55
C ARG A 19 1.54 -2.96 -0.73
N GLU A 20 0.30 -3.44 -0.66
CA GLU A 20 -0.02 -4.82 -1.04
C GLU A 20 0.43 -5.10 -2.48
N PRO A 21 1.29 -6.11 -2.73
CA PRO A 21 1.37 -6.73 -4.02
C PRO A 21 0.26 -7.78 -4.12
N ALA A 22 -0.63 -7.63 -5.10
CA ALA A 22 -1.36 -8.77 -5.63
C ALA A 22 -0.34 -9.85 -6.03
N ALA A 23 -0.53 -11.07 -5.53
CA ALA A 23 0.34 -12.21 -5.74
C ALA A 23 0.70 -12.39 -7.22
N LYS A 24 1.98 -12.21 -7.57
CA LYS A 24 2.51 -12.54 -8.89
C LYS A 24 2.86 -14.03 -8.92
N SER A 25 2.07 -14.83 -9.64
CA SER A 25 2.50 -16.15 -10.08
C SER A 25 3.56 -16.00 -11.18
N ARG A 26 4.56 -16.88 -11.14
CA ARG A 26 5.73 -16.88 -12.03
C ARG A 26 5.57 -17.94 -13.13
N ARG A 27 5.92 -17.51 -14.36
CA ARG A 27 6.54 -18.24 -15.50
C ARG A 27 5.65 -19.11 -16.40
N PRO A 28 6.15 -19.52 -17.59
CA PRO A 28 7.04 -18.86 -18.57
C PRO A 28 6.41 -18.82 -19.97
N ASP A 29 6.97 -18.09 -20.95
CA ASP A 29 6.83 -18.59 -22.33
C ASP A 29 8.01 -18.29 -23.26
N ARG A 30 8.27 -19.29 -24.10
CA ARG A 30 9.29 -19.43 -25.12
C ARG A 30 8.81 -18.83 -26.45
N ARG A 31 9.77 -18.19 -27.12
CA ARG A 31 10.04 -18.21 -28.58
C ARG A 31 8.85 -18.43 -29.54
N SER A 32 8.67 -17.45 -30.43
CA SER A 32 8.53 -17.74 -31.87
C SER A 32 9.21 -16.66 -32.72
N ARG A 33 9.76 -17.11 -33.85
CA ARG A 33 10.65 -16.42 -34.79
C ARG A 33 9.89 -15.77 -35.96
N ARG A 34 10.61 -14.89 -36.67
CA ARG A 34 10.58 -14.53 -38.13
C ARG A 34 9.58 -13.43 -38.54
N ALA A 35 9.86 -12.51 -39.48
CA ALA A 35 11.00 -12.27 -40.37
C ALA A 35 10.91 -10.88 -41.06
N ARG A 36 12.09 -10.30 -41.38
CA ARG A 36 12.51 -9.58 -42.62
C ARG A 36 11.77 -8.32 -43.13
N ARG A 37 12.53 -7.21 -43.33
CA ARG A 37 12.99 -6.57 -44.61
C ARG A 37 13.57 -5.17 -44.27
N ARG A 38 14.87 -4.86 -44.48
CA ARG A 38 15.54 -4.20 -45.65
C ARG A 38 14.68 -3.09 -46.31
N GLY A 39 15.08 -1.84 -46.52
CA GLY A 39 16.41 -1.17 -46.59
C GLY A 39 16.22 0.37 -46.73
N PRO A 40 17.14 1.14 -47.36
CA PRO A 40 17.78 2.29 -46.69
C PRO A 40 17.61 3.67 -47.36
N SER A 41 18.23 4.66 -46.70
CA SER A 41 18.95 5.84 -47.26
C SER A 41 18.20 7.20 -47.32
N PRO A 42 18.91 8.31 -47.60
CA PRO A 42 19.51 9.19 -46.57
C PRO A 42 19.08 10.66 -46.78
N PHE A 43 19.49 11.61 -45.94
CA PHE A 43 19.82 13.00 -46.35
C PHE A 43 20.33 13.82 -45.15
N THR A 44 21.53 14.38 -45.30
CA THR A 44 22.14 15.52 -44.60
C THR A 44 22.54 16.53 -45.71
N PRO A 45 23.15 17.73 -45.50
CA PRO A 45 23.37 18.56 -44.30
C PRO A 45 23.07 20.08 -44.52
N GLY A 46 23.31 20.92 -43.49
CA GLY A 46 23.58 22.38 -43.59
C GLY A 46 23.42 23.02 -42.20
N ALA A 47 24.45 23.42 -41.43
CA ALA A 47 25.50 24.44 -41.65
C ALA A 47 24.84 25.83 -41.92
N ILE A 48 25.11 26.98 -41.28
CA ILE A 48 26.25 27.59 -40.59
C ILE A 48 25.70 28.82 -39.82
N LEU A 49 26.15 29.14 -38.59
CA LEU A 49 26.77 30.44 -38.22
C LEU A 49 27.14 30.50 -36.72
N ALA A 50 28.36 30.98 -36.49
CA ALA A 50 29.02 31.17 -35.21
C ALA A 50 28.88 32.65 -34.73
N PRO A 51 29.72 33.19 -33.83
CA PRO A 51 29.38 33.40 -32.42
C PRO A 51 29.41 34.88 -32.01
N LEU A 52 28.88 35.22 -30.83
CA LEU A 52 29.26 36.47 -30.16
C LEU A 52 29.78 36.16 -28.75
N ALA A 53 31.08 36.34 -28.61
CA ALA A 53 31.80 36.30 -27.37
C ALA A 53 31.48 37.55 -26.53
N LEU A 54 31.22 37.37 -25.24
CA LEU A 54 31.45 38.42 -24.26
C LEU A 54 32.41 37.87 -23.21
N VAL A 55 33.68 38.19 -23.42
CA VAL A 55 34.75 38.04 -22.45
C VAL A 55 34.52 39.08 -21.36
N THR A 56 34.31 38.65 -20.11
CA THR A 56 34.58 39.50 -18.95
C THR A 56 35.74 38.89 -18.19
N LEU A 57 36.87 39.58 -18.28
CA LEU A 57 38.09 39.38 -17.54
C LEU A 57 37.88 39.88 -16.10
N VAL A 58 38.01 39.01 -15.09
CA VAL A 58 38.32 39.43 -13.73
C VAL A 58 39.61 38.73 -13.32
N LEU A 59 40.65 39.53 -13.16
CA LEU A 59 41.98 39.14 -12.68
C LEU A 59 41.93 38.86 -11.18
N GLY A 60 42.37 37.64 -10.84
CA GLY A 60 43.27 37.31 -9.73
C GLY A 60 43.06 37.95 -8.35
N LEU A 61 42.54 37.15 -7.42
CA LEU A 61 43.21 36.96 -6.12
C LEU A 61 43.59 35.49 -5.96
N GLY A 62 44.82 35.28 -5.51
CA GLY A 62 45.49 33.99 -5.45
C GLY A 62 44.97 33.04 -4.38
N CYS A 63 45.26 31.77 -4.65
CA CYS A 63 45.42 30.62 -3.77
C CYS A 63 45.27 30.86 -2.26
N GLN A 64 44.24 30.25 -1.68
CA GLN A 64 44.42 29.24 -0.64
C GLN A 64 43.20 28.31 -0.70
N ILE A 65 43.43 27.02 -1.00
CA ILE A 65 42.42 25.96 -0.83
C ILE A 65 42.61 25.44 0.60
N PRO A 66 41.65 25.59 1.53
CA PRO A 66 41.66 24.81 2.75
C PRO A 66 40.61 23.69 2.68
N GLY A 67 41.07 22.48 2.96
CA GLY A 67 40.30 21.53 3.76
C GLY A 67 39.47 20.51 3.00
N ASN A 68 39.91 19.26 3.11
CA ASN A 68 39.21 18.01 2.82
C ASN A 68 37.70 18.06 3.13
N GLY A 69 36.86 17.45 2.28
CA GLY A 69 35.41 17.27 2.50
C GLY A 69 35.01 16.46 3.76
N ARG A 70 35.97 16.08 4.60
CA ARG A 70 35.76 15.49 5.92
C ARG A 70 35.28 16.52 6.95
N ASP A 71 35.74 17.76 6.88
CA ASP A 71 35.43 18.79 7.90
C ASP A 71 34.01 19.38 7.78
N ARG A 72 33.35 19.22 6.62
CA ARG A 72 31.95 19.68 6.42
C ARG A 72 30.89 18.69 6.91
N LEU A 73 31.28 17.49 7.34
CA LEU A 73 30.36 16.49 7.90
C LEU A 73 29.99 16.77 9.37
N ASP A 74 30.83 17.51 10.09
CA ASP A 74 30.66 17.73 11.53
C ASP A 74 29.68 18.87 11.88
N GLU A 75 29.43 19.83 10.97
CA GLU A 75 28.51 20.95 11.24
C GLU A 75 27.03 20.67 10.88
N ALA A 76 26.73 19.65 10.08
CA ALA A 76 25.38 19.37 9.60
C ALA A 76 24.66 18.21 10.31
N ILE A 77 25.28 17.59 11.33
CA ILE A 77 24.75 16.41 12.02
C ILE A 77 24.83 16.66 13.53
N SER A 78 23.66 16.74 14.18
CA SER A 78 23.43 16.97 15.61
C SER A 78 24.57 16.53 16.53
N ASN A 79 25.03 17.47 17.36
CA ASN A 79 26.13 17.37 18.32
C ASN A 79 25.74 16.56 19.58
N ASP A 80 25.35 15.30 19.37
CA ASP A 80 25.08 14.28 20.39
C ASP A 80 26.32 13.34 20.46
N GLY A 81 26.89 13.22 21.65
CA GLY A 81 28.18 12.59 21.91
C GLY A 81 28.24 11.10 21.58
N SER A 82 29.14 10.76 20.64
CA SER A 82 29.98 9.56 20.46
C SER A 82 29.50 8.11 20.77
N ALA A 83 28.32 7.83 21.34
CA ALA A 83 27.87 6.46 21.66
C ALA A 83 26.80 5.91 20.70
N THR A 84 26.18 6.78 19.89
CA THR A 84 25.03 6.49 19.01
C THR A 84 25.38 6.48 17.51
N ARG A 85 26.63 6.82 17.15
CA ARG A 85 27.06 6.95 15.75
C ARG A 85 27.72 5.67 15.24
N PHE A 86 27.10 5.02 14.26
CA PHE A 86 27.73 3.93 13.52
C PHE A 86 28.72 4.47 12.49
N GLN A 87 29.97 3.99 12.55
CA GLN A 87 31.01 4.32 11.58
C GLN A 87 30.89 3.44 10.33
N PRO A 88 31.13 3.99 9.13
CA PRO A 88 31.31 3.19 7.91
C PRO A 88 32.45 2.20 8.10
N PRO A 89 32.35 0.97 7.57
CA PRO A 89 33.55 0.15 7.38
C PRO A 89 34.53 0.86 6.43
N ASP A 90 35.80 0.50 6.50
CA ASP A 90 36.78 0.97 5.52
C ASP A 90 36.35 0.53 4.12
N PRO A 91 36.28 1.45 3.14
CA PRO A 91 35.77 1.11 1.82
C PRO A 91 36.75 0.15 1.11
N ASN A 92 36.24 -1.02 0.74
CA ASN A 92 36.95 -1.98 -0.08
C ASN A 92 36.35 -1.96 -1.50
N PRO A 93 37.14 -1.68 -2.54
CA PRO A 93 36.62 -1.62 -3.91
C PRO A 93 36.25 -3.00 -4.47
N ARG A 94 36.66 -4.09 -3.80
CA ARG A 94 36.17 -5.44 -4.11
C ARG A 94 34.93 -5.71 -3.26
N ILE A 95 33.87 -6.14 -3.92
CA ILE A 95 32.68 -6.65 -3.25
C ILE A 95 33.03 -7.98 -2.56
N THR A 96 33.09 -7.99 -1.23
CA THR A 96 33.39 -9.20 -0.44
C THR A 96 32.22 -9.60 0.47
N PRO A 97 32.06 -10.90 0.81
CA PRO A 97 31.09 -11.33 1.81
C PRO A 97 31.30 -10.65 3.17
N GLU A 98 32.54 -10.38 3.55
CA GLU A 98 32.91 -9.74 4.81
C GLU A 98 32.37 -8.31 4.90
N ASP A 99 32.55 -7.52 3.84
CA ASP A 99 32.11 -6.12 3.78
C ASP A 99 30.58 -6.01 3.71
N VAL A 100 29.94 -6.86 2.90
CA VAL A 100 28.47 -7.00 2.88
C VAL A 100 27.95 -7.32 4.29
N MET A 101 28.57 -8.26 4.98
CA MET A 101 28.16 -8.64 6.33
C MET A 101 28.40 -7.54 7.37
N ALA A 102 29.44 -6.71 7.20
CA ALA A 102 29.67 -5.56 8.07
C ALA A 102 28.51 -4.55 7.99
N HIS A 103 28.04 -4.24 6.78
CA HIS A 103 26.85 -3.41 6.59
C HIS A 103 25.59 -4.05 7.18
N VAL A 104 25.38 -5.35 6.94
CA VAL A 104 24.22 -6.08 7.47
C VAL A 104 24.20 -6.10 8.99
N ARG A 105 25.35 -6.15 9.67
CA ARG A 105 25.45 -6.14 11.14
C ARG A 105 25.19 -4.76 11.77
N VAL A 106 25.52 -3.68 11.06
CA VAL A 106 25.28 -2.31 11.51
C VAL A 106 23.82 -1.92 11.38
N LEU A 107 23.27 -2.08 10.17
CA LEU A 107 21.84 -2.32 10.00
C LEU A 107 21.51 -3.54 10.89
N THR A 108 20.33 -3.94 11.28
CA THR A 108 20.09 -5.05 12.24
C THR A 108 20.62 -4.89 13.69
N ASP A 109 21.52 -3.96 14.02
CA ASP A 109 21.93 -3.68 15.42
C ASP A 109 20.69 -3.31 16.26
N GLU A 110 20.62 -3.80 17.50
CA GLU A 110 19.47 -3.60 18.39
C GLU A 110 19.15 -2.12 18.63
N ARG A 111 20.16 -1.23 18.61
CA ARG A 111 19.95 0.22 18.72
C ARG A 111 19.15 0.80 17.56
N MET A 112 19.15 0.15 16.40
CA MET A 112 18.32 0.55 15.26
C MET A 112 16.87 0.10 15.40
N ASP A 113 16.51 -0.65 16.44
CA ASP A 113 15.13 -0.91 16.88
C ASP A 113 14.19 -1.33 15.74
N GLY A 114 14.70 -2.19 14.85
CA GLY A 114 13.99 -2.69 13.68
C GLY A 114 13.60 -1.65 12.61
N ARG A 115 14.15 -0.43 12.67
CA ARG A 115 14.10 0.61 11.63
C ARG A 115 12.70 0.89 11.06
N ARG A 116 11.69 0.93 11.93
CA ARG A 116 10.33 1.31 11.49
C ARG A 116 10.34 2.70 10.85
N ALA A 117 9.68 2.85 9.70
CA ALA A 117 9.53 4.14 9.04
C ALA A 117 9.10 5.26 10.02
N GLY A 118 9.86 6.36 10.07
CA GLY A 118 9.64 7.49 10.97
C GLY A 118 10.18 7.31 12.41
N SER A 119 10.75 6.15 12.75
CA SER A 119 11.30 5.88 14.09
C SER A 119 12.69 6.49 14.29
N ALA A 120 13.18 6.49 15.54
CA ALA A 120 14.57 6.83 15.84
C ALA A 120 15.56 5.88 15.16
N GLY A 121 15.23 4.59 15.12
CA GLY A 121 16.03 3.57 14.44
C GLY A 121 16.17 3.80 12.93
N GLU A 122 15.11 4.25 12.27
CA GLU A 122 15.16 4.64 10.85
C GLU A 122 16.10 5.83 10.63
N ARG A 123 16.09 6.83 11.51
CA ARG A 123 17.04 7.95 11.46
C ARG A 123 18.50 7.50 11.62
N LEU A 124 18.78 6.57 12.54
CA LEU A 124 20.12 6.02 12.71
C LEU A 124 20.62 5.31 11.44
N ALA A 125 19.74 4.54 10.79
CA ALA A 125 20.05 3.86 9.55
C ALA A 125 20.30 4.83 8.39
N ARG A 126 19.43 5.85 8.25
CA ARG A 126 19.60 6.94 7.28
C ARG A 126 20.96 7.61 7.43
N ASP A 127 21.33 7.97 8.65
CA ASP A 127 22.59 8.67 8.93
C ASP A 127 23.80 7.78 8.67
N TYR A 128 23.72 6.49 8.98
CA TYR A 128 24.75 5.52 8.64
C TYR A 128 24.94 5.42 7.12
N ILE A 129 23.86 5.23 6.37
CA ILE A 129 23.89 5.13 4.91
C ILE A 129 24.49 6.40 4.28
N ALA A 130 24.05 7.58 4.72
CA ALA A 130 24.57 8.85 4.23
C ALA A 130 26.08 8.98 4.49
N ARG A 131 26.56 8.52 5.66
CA ARG A 131 28.01 8.49 5.96
C ARG A 131 28.77 7.54 5.06
N VAL A 132 28.24 6.34 4.78
CA VAL A 132 28.87 5.40 3.84
C VAL A 132 28.94 6.02 2.44
N MET A 133 27.84 6.60 1.94
CA MET A 133 27.83 7.27 0.63
C MET A 133 28.85 8.41 0.55
N ALA A 134 28.94 9.23 1.59
CA ALA A 134 29.92 10.30 1.67
C ALA A 134 31.36 9.77 1.69
N SER A 135 31.64 8.68 2.43
CA SER A 135 32.99 8.12 2.54
C SER A 135 33.52 7.53 1.25
N ILE A 136 32.63 7.09 0.35
CA ILE A 136 32.98 6.62 -1.01
C ILE A 136 32.89 7.72 -2.08
N GLY A 137 32.69 8.98 -1.69
CA GLY A 137 32.74 10.12 -2.60
C GLY A 137 31.52 10.23 -3.55
N LEU A 138 30.35 9.77 -3.13
CA LEU A 138 29.09 10.14 -3.77
C LEU A 138 28.73 11.58 -3.39
N GLU A 139 28.09 12.28 -4.31
CA GLU A 139 27.55 13.62 -4.07
C GLU A 139 26.14 13.54 -3.48
N PRO A 140 25.75 14.42 -2.56
CA PRO A 140 24.38 14.49 -2.09
C PRO A 140 23.43 14.88 -3.24
N ALA A 141 22.28 14.19 -3.31
CA ALA A 141 21.23 14.42 -4.31
C ALA A 141 19.82 14.54 -3.70
N GLY A 142 19.74 14.72 -2.39
CA GLY A 142 18.52 15.01 -1.65
C GLY A 142 18.21 16.51 -1.57
N ALA A 143 17.39 16.88 -0.59
CA ALA A 143 16.96 18.27 -0.39
C ALA A 143 18.12 19.15 0.07
N ASP A 144 18.16 20.39 -0.42
CA ASP A 144 19.07 21.46 0.02
C ASP A 144 20.57 21.07 0.04
N GLY A 145 20.98 20.18 -0.87
CA GLY A 145 22.37 19.72 -0.96
C GLY A 145 22.76 18.67 0.08
N HIS A 146 21.80 18.01 0.72
CA HIS A 146 22.00 16.89 1.63
C HIS A 146 21.71 15.54 0.96
N PHE A 147 22.13 14.43 1.56
CA PHE A 147 21.72 13.09 1.10
C PHE A 147 20.25 12.81 1.42
N ALA A 148 19.71 13.39 2.49
CA ALA A 148 18.34 13.15 2.91
C ALA A 148 17.33 13.89 2.02
N ALA A 149 16.29 13.20 1.58
CA ALA A 149 15.15 13.75 0.85
C ALA A 149 13.85 13.45 1.62
N PRO A 150 13.31 14.41 2.39
CA PRO A 150 12.12 14.19 3.21
C PRO A 150 10.86 14.02 2.36
N PHE A 151 9.89 13.26 2.86
CA PHE A 151 8.55 13.16 2.31
C PHE A 151 7.53 12.83 3.41
N ASP A 152 6.30 13.29 3.24
CA ASP A 152 5.22 13.02 4.20
C ASP A 152 4.48 11.73 3.85
N PHE A 153 4.11 10.98 4.89
CA PHE A 153 3.31 9.78 4.74
C PHE A 153 2.34 9.58 5.92
N THR A 154 1.34 8.74 5.71
CA THR A 154 0.46 8.30 6.79
C THR A 154 1.15 7.21 7.61
N ALA A 155 1.54 7.53 8.84
CA ALA A 155 2.18 6.63 9.79
C ALA A 155 1.19 5.76 10.57
N GLY A 156 -0.08 6.16 10.62
CA GLY A 156 -1.10 5.38 11.29
C GLY A 156 -2.48 5.96 11.15
N ILE A 157 -3.45 5.22 11.68
CA ILE A 157 -4.84 5.62 11.73
C ILE A 157 -5.42 5.26 13.10
N SER A 158 -6.24 6.15 13.64
CA SER A 158 -6.96 5.97 14.90
C SER A 158 -8.41 6.38 14.74
N LEU A 159 -9.25 5.93 15.68
CA LEU A 159 -10.59 6.45 15.84
C LEU A 159 -10.47 7.78 16.58
N GLY A 160 -11.06 8.84 16.02
CA GLY A 160 -11.25 10.09 16.74
C GLY A 160 -12.44 10.01 17.72
N PRO A 161 -12.61 11.03 18.57
CA PRO A 161 -13.59 11.03 19.64
C PRO A 161 -15.04 11.12 19.17
N ASP A 162 -15.29 11.59 17.95
CA ASP A 162 -16.63 11.96 17.49
C ASP A 162 -17.40 10.82 16.79
N ASN A 163 -16.86 9.60 16.79
CA ASN A 163 -17.51 8.45 16.17
C ASN A 163 -18.86 8.14 16.84
N ARG A 164 -19.94 8.30 16.09
CA ARG A 164 -21.31 7.97 16.51
C ARG A 164 -22.05 7.34 15.34
N LEU A 165 -22.81 6.30 15.60
CA LEU A 165 -23.65 5.65 14.59
C LEU A 165 -24.94 5.22 15.28
N ALA A 166 -26.08 5.43 14.62
CA ALA A 166 -27.37 5.04 15.15
C ALA A 166 -28.26 4.49 14.04
N TRP A 167 -29.10 3.52 14.41
CA TRP A 167 -30.25 3.16 13.60
C TRP A 167 -31.40 4.09 13.94
N THR A 168 -32.18 4.48 12.94
CA THR A 168 -33.45 5.17 13.14
C THR A 168 -34.56 4.29 12.57
N ASP A 169 -35.54 3.94 13.40
CA ASP A 169 -36.72 3.22 12.92
C ASP A 169 -37.72 4.16 12.21
N VAL A 170 -38.80 3.62 11.67
CA VAL A 170 -39.89 4.41 11.04
C VAL A 170 -40.64 5.32 12.01
N GLY A 171 -40.58 5.05 13.31
CA GLY A 171 -41.15 5.90 14.34
C GLY A 171 -40.24 7.07 14.72
N GLY A 172 -39.02 7.13 14.17
CA GLY A 172 -38.02 8.13 14.49
C GLY A 172 -37.23 7.81 15.77
N ALA A 173 -37.42 6.63 16.36
CA ALA A 173 -36.63 6.23 17.53
C ALA A 173 -35.21 5.88 17.11
N GLU A 174 -34.24 6.53 17.74
CA GLU A 174 -32.83 6.26 17.52
C GLU A 174 -32.31 5.19 18.49
N ALA A 175 -31.61 4.21 17.93
CA ALA A 175 -30.88 3.20 18.67
C ALA A 175 -29.37 3.38 18.43
N PRO A 176 -28.63 4.00 19.36
CA PRO A 176 -27.19 4.22 19.21
C PRO A 176 -26.43 2.89 19.22
N LEU A 177 -25.26 2.90 18.56
CA LEU A 177 -24.38 1.75 18.43
C LEU A 177 -22.99 2.05 18.98
N GLN A 178 -22.47 1.10 19.75
CA GLN A 178 -21.19 1.25 20.41
C GLN A 178 -20.03 0.92 19.47
N VAL A 179 -19.13 1.89 19.28
CA VAL A 179 -17.89 1.70 18.53
C VAL A 179 -17.03 0.63 19.20
N GLY A 180 -16.47 -0.27 18.41
CA GLY A 180 -15.61 -1.37 18.88
C GLY A 180 -16.36 -2.59 19.41
N THR A 181 -17.67 -2.49 19.65
CA THR A 181 -18.54 -3.61 20.02
C THR A 181 -19.52 -3.93 18.90
N ASP A 182 -20.32 -2.94 18.50
CA ASP A 182 -21.36 -3.08 17.47
C ASP A 182 -20.82 -2.83 16.07
N TRP A 183 -19.91 -1.86 15.95
CA TRP A 183 -19.38 -1.42 14.66
C TRP A 183 -17.97 -0.84 14.75
N ARG A 184 -17.29 -0.79 13.62
CA ARG A 184 -15.99 -0.12 13.47
C ARG A 184 -15.78 0.35 12.03
N PRO A 185 -15.31 1.59 11.80
CA PRO A 185 -14.91 2.03 10.47
C PRO A 185 -13.64 1.32 10.00
N LEU A 186 -13.57 1.06 8.69
CA LEU A 186 -12.34 0.58 8.06
C LEU A 186 -11.42 1.78 7.75
N ALA A 187 -10.12 1.53 7.70
CA ALA A 187 -9.11 2.57 7.53
C ALA A 187 -9.23 3.40 6.24
N PHE A 188 -9.96 2.91 5.25
CA PHE A 188 -10.21 3.57 3.96
C PHE A 188 -11.65 4.08 3.80
N SER A 189 -12.41 4.13 4.90
CA SER A 189 -13.69 4.82 4.98
C SER A 189 -13.51 6.32 4.81
N THR A 190 -14.53 7.01 4.30
CA THR A 190 -14.61 8.46 4.48
C THR A 190 -14.88 8.80 5.94
N SER A 191 -14.30 9.91 6.40
CA SER A 191 -14.71 10.62 7.62
C SER A 191 -15.78 11.66 7.29
N GLY A 192 -16.54 12.09 8.29
CA GLY A 192 -17.59 13.10 8.18
C GLY A 192 -18.96 12.60 8.64
N GLU A 193 -19.92 13.51 8.61
CA GLU A 193 -21.33 13.22 8.88
C GLU A 193 -21.93 12.47 7.69
N ILE A 194 -22.59 11.35 7.97
CA ILE A 194 -23.26 10.49 7.00
C ILE A 194 -24.75 10.54 7.27
N ALA A 195 -25.51 11.14 6.34
CA ALA A 195 -26.94 11.29 6.54
C ALA A 195 -27.67 9.94 6.65
N ALA A 196 -28.66 9.88 7.53
CA ALA A 196 -29.51 8.72 7.76
C ALA A 196 -30.14 8.22 6.45
N SER A 197 -29.81 6.99 6.04
CA SER A 197 -30.19 6.44 4.73
C SER A 197 -30.64 4.98 4.81
N PRO A 198 -31.50 4.52 3.87
CA PRO A 198 -31.97 3.13 3.85
C PRO A 198 -30.85 2.13 3.61
N ILE A 199 -31.11 0.87 3.94
CA ILE A 199 -30.12 -0.22 3.83
C ILE A 199 -30.63 -1.28 2.85
N ALA A 200 -29.75 -1.77 1.98
CA ALA A 200 -30.01 -2.87 1.07
C ALA A 200 -29.05 -4.04 1.37
N PHE A 201 -29.57 -5.24 1.51
CA PHE A 201 -28.76 -6.44 1.58
C PHE A 201 -28.33 -6.89 0.18
N VAL A 202 -27.04 -7.13 -0.02
CA VAL A 202 -26.44 -7.47 -1.33
C VAL A 202 -25.57 -8.73 -1.24
N GLY A 203 -25.94 -9.73 -0.44
CA GLY A 203 -25.21 -11.01 -0.41
C GLY A 203 -23.76 -10.86 0.03
N TYR A 204 -22.81 -11.28 -0.80
CA TYR A 204 -21.38 -11.06 -0.56
C TYR A 204 -20.88 -9.77 -1.23
N GLY A 205 -21.72 -8.98 -1.89
CA GLY A 205 -21.32 -7.78 -2.62
C GLY A 205 -20.35 -8.06 -3.77
N LEU A 206 -20.38 -9.28 -4.32
CA LEU A 206 -19.48 -9.69 -5.39
C LEU A 206 -19.96 -9.20 -6.75
N VAL A 207 -18.99 -8.69 -7.52
CA VAL A 207 -19.15 -8.46 -8.96
C VAL A 207 -17.93 -9.04 -9.65
N ALA A 208 -18.14 -10.02 -10.51
CA ALA A 208 -17.08 -10.68 -11.24
C ALA A 208 -17.53 -10.90 -12.70
N PRO A 209 -16.69 -10.59 -13.70
CA PRO A 209 -16.97 -10.98 -15.08
C PRO A 209 -16.90 -12.50 -15.23
N ALA A 210 -17.53 -13.03 -16.28
CA ALA A 210 -17.36 -14.43 -16.63
C ALA A 210 -15.90 -14.73 -17.00
N THR A 211 -15.35 -15.84 -16.53
CA THR A 211 -13.99 -16.29 -16.87
C THR A 211 -13.95 -17.80 -17.07
N GLY A 212 -13.58 -18.26 -18.27
CA GLY A 212 -13.62 -19.69 -18.61
C GLY A 212 -15.00 -20.30 -18.32
N ASP A 213 -15.04 -21.30 -17.44
CA ASP A 213 -16.27 -22.01 -17.04
C ASP A 213 -17.08 -21.31 -15.93
N THR A 214 -16.64 -20.15 -15.45
CA THR A 214 -17.34 -19.40 -14.39
C THR A 214 -18.20 -18.28 -14.97
N ARG A 215 -19.47 -18.20 -14.55
CA ARG A 215 -20.41 -17.16 -14.97
C ARG A 215 -20.10 -15.81 -14.33
N ALA A 216 -20.59 -14.75 -14.96
CA ALA A 216 -20.59 -13.44 -14.35
C ALA A 216 -21.43 -13.46 -13.06
N ILE A 217 -20.89 -12.88 -11.99
CA ILE A 217 -21.58 -12.71 -10.72
C ILE A 217 -21.91 -11.24 -10.57
N ASP A 218 -23.15 -10.94 -10.19
CA ASP A 218 -23.56 -9.62 -9.75
C ASP A 218 -24.55 -9.75 -8.60
N ASP A 219 -24.04 -9.57 -7.37
CA ASP A 219 -24.85 -9.63 -6.16
C ASP A 219 -25.77 -8.41 -5.99
N TYR A 220 -25.59 -7.34 -6.77
CA TYR A 220 -26.46 -6.16 -6.74
C TYR A 220 -27.65 -6.30 -7.70
N ARG A 221 -27.74 -7.42 -8.42
CA ARG A 221 -28.79 -7.62 -9.43
C ARG A 221 -30.18 -7.56 -8.78
N GLY A 222 -31.01 -6.65 -9.27
CA GLY A 222 -32.40 -6.47 -8.81
C GLY A 222 -32.58 -5.39 -7.75
N ILE A 223 -31.53 -4.62 -7.43
CA ILE A 223 -31.63 -3.48 -6.51
C ILE A 223 -30.86 -2.26 -7.04
N ASP A 224 -31.35 -1.07 -6.74
CA ASP A 224 -30.62 0.19 -6.93
C ASP A 224 -29.94 0.58 -5.60
N PRO A 225 -28.61 0.57 -5.51
CA PRO A 225 -27.91 0.90 -4.28
C PRO A 225 -27.71 2.41 -4.10
N ARG A 226 -28.10 3.25 -5.06
CA ARG A 226 -27.86 4.70 -5.01
C ARG A 226 -28.40 5.33 -3.72
N ASP A 227 -27.57 6.17 -3.10
CA ASP A 227 -27.85 6.89 -1.85
C ASP A 227 -28.16 6.02 -0.63
N ARG A 228 -27.88 4.71 -0.70
CA ARG A 228 -28.18 3.75 0.36
C ARG A 228 -26.92 3.16 0.97
N TRP A 229 -27.07 2.63 2.17
CA TRP A 229 -26.12 1.68 2.71
C TRP A 229 -26.32 0.31 2.06
N VAL A 230 -25.23 -0.40 1.76
CA VAL A 230 -25.30 -1.80 1.33
C VAL A 230 -24.71 -2.71 2.39
N LEU A 231 -25.46 -3.72 2.83
CA LEU A 231 -25.03 -4.75 3.77
C LEU A 231 -24.52 -5.98 3.01
N ALA A 232 -23.28 -6.37 3.26
CA ALA A 232 -22.62 -7.48 2.58
C ALA A 232 -21.80 -8.35 3.53
N PHE A 233 -21.73 -9.65 3.24
CA PHE A 233 -20.83 -10.57 3.93
C PHE A 233 -19.36 -10.34 3.56
N ARG A 234 -18.47 -10.50 4.54
CA ARG A 234 -17.01 -10.44 4.36
C ARG A 234 -16.51 -11.62 3.51
N GLY A 235 -15.51 -11.34 2.67
CA GLY A 235 -14.78 -12.35 1.89
C GLY A 235 -15.65 -13.16 0.94
N LEU A 236 -15.46 -14.48 0.91
CA LEU A 236 -16.14 -15.39 -0.01
C LEU A 236 -16.98 -16.42 0.75
N PRO A 237 -17.99 -17.01 0.10
CA PRO A 237 -18.69 -18.16 0.64
C PRO A 237 -17.75 -19.25 1.18
N PRO A 238 -17.99 -19.77 2.40
CA PRO A 238 -17.20 -20.86 2.97
C PRO A 238 -17.25 -22.14 2.12
N SER A 239 -18.38 -22.37 1.44
CA SER A 239 -18.65 -23.53 0.60
C SER A 239 -17.92 -23.54 -0.76
N LEU A 240 -17.29 -22.43 -1.16
CA LEU A 240 -16.47 -22.42 -2.38
C LEU A 240 -15.23 -23.30 -2.21
N ASP A 241 -14.85 -24.01 -3.26
CA ASP A 241 -13.68 -24.86 -3.34
C ASP A 241 -12.48 -24.12 -3.97
N GLY A 242 -11.35 -24.81 -4.14
CA GLY A 242 -10.09 -24.22 -4.63
C GLY A 242 -10.24 -23.42 -5.93
N PRO A 243 -10.69 -24.04 -7.05
CA PRO A 243 -10.84 -23.35 -8.33
C PRO A 243 -11.83 -22.18 -8.26
N GLY A 244 -13.02 -22.38 -7.68
CA GLY A 244 -14.03 -21.33 -7.58
C GLY A 244 -13.57 -20.17 -6.69
N ARG A 245 -12.92 -20.48 -5.56
CA ARG A 245 -12.32 -19.46 -4.67
C ARG A 245 -11.22 -18.68 -5.37
N GLN A 246 -10.33 -19.36 -6.10
CA GLN A 246 -9.24 -18.69 -6.82
C GLN A 246 -9.77 -17.72 -7.89
N ALA A 247 -10.78 -18.12 -8.65
CA ALA A 247 -11.40 -17.27 -9.68
C ALA A 247 -12.00 -15.98 -9.10
N LEU A 248 -12.60 -16.07 -7.90
CA LEU A 248 -13.28 -14.95 -7.25
C LEU A 248 -12.39 -14.17 -6.27
N GLN A 249 -11.18 -14.66 -5.96
CA GLN A 249 -10.33 -14.09 -4.92
C GLN A 249 -10.02 -12.60 -5.17
N ARG A 250 -9.79 -12.21 -6.43
CA ARG A 250 -9.53 -10.81 -6.81
C ARG A 250 -10.72 -9.87 -6.60
N HIS A 251 -11.93 -10.43 -6.50
CA HIS A 251 -13.18 -9.70 -6.29
C HIS A 251 -13.63 -9.72 -4.81
N ALA A 252 -12.94 -10.49 -3.97
CA ALA A 252 -13.34 -10.75 -2.59
C ALA A 252 -12.86 -9.68 -1.59
N SER A 253 -11.85 -8.88 -1.94
CA SER A 253 -11.28 -7.90 -1.02
C SER A 253 -12.31 -6.85 -0.61
N LEU A 254 -12.31 -6.46 0.66
CA LEU A 254 -13.26 -5.47 1.20
C LEU A 254 -13.17 -4.16 0.42
N ARG A 255 -11.95 -3.78 0.02
CA ARG A 255 -11.68 -2.60 -0.78
C ARG A 255 -12.27 -2.69 -2.19
N HIS A 256 -12.14 -3.84 -2.88
CA HIS A 256 -12.76 -4.03 -4.18
C HIS A 256 -14.29 -3.91 -4.09
N LYS A 257 -14.91 -4.57 -3.11
CA LYS A 257 -16.35 -4.49 -2.87
C LYS A 257 -16.83 -3.08 -2.55
N ALA A 258 -16.06 -2.33 -1.75
CA ALA A 258 -16.36 -0.93 -1.45
C ALA A 258 -16.25 -0.03 -2.69
N MET A 259 -15.24 -0.23 -3.55
CA MET A 259 -15.14 0.50 -4.82
C MET A 259 -16.34 0.20 -5.74
N ILE A 260 -16.77 -1.05 -5.82
CA ILE A 260 -17.97 -1.44 -6.58
C ILE A 260 -19.23 -0.79 -5.99
N ALA A 261 -19.41 -0.78 -4.67
CA ALA A 261 -20.53 -0.12 -4.02
C ALA A 261 -20.56 1.38 -4.36
N ARG A 262 -19.41 2.05 -4.25
CA ARG A 262 -19.22 3.45 -4.64
C ARG A 262 -19.56 3.70 -6.10
N ASP A 263 -19.04 2.87 -7.01
CA ASP A 263 -19.24 3.06 -8.45
C ASP A 263 -20.71 2.85 -8.84
N ARG A 264 -21.49 2.15 -8.01
CA ARG A 264 -22.95 2.06 -8.13
C ARG A 264 -23.72 3.16 -7.36
N GLY A 265 -23.02 4.10 -6.74
CA GLY A 265 -23.60 5.25 -6.04
C GLY A 265 -24.07 4.95 -4.61
N ALA A 266 -23.65 3.85 -4.00
CA ALA A 266 -23.94 3.60 -2.59
C ALA A 266 -23.35 4.69 -1.71
N ARG A 267 -24.09 5.08 -0.67
CA ARG A 267 -23.63 6.02 0.35
C ARG A 267 -22.55 5.42 1.25
N GLY A 268 -22.69 4.12 1.52
CA GLY A 268 -21.73 3.36 2.29
C GLY A 268 -21.95 1.87 2.19
N ILE A 269 -21.00 1.10 2.71
CA ILE A 269 -21.06 -0.35 2.79
C ILE A 269 -20.82 -0.80 4.23
N LEU A 270 -21.63 -1.77 4.66
CA LEU A 270 -21.55 -2.46 5.94
C LEU A 270 -21.09 -3.88 5.69
N PHE A 271 -19.97 -4.26 6.29
CA PHE A 271 -19.45 -5.62 6.24
C PHE A 271 -19.81 -6.39 7.51
N VAL A 272 -20.43 -7.56 7.34
CA VAL A 272 -20.71 -8.52 8.42
C VAL A 272 -19.94 -9.81 8.18
N SER A 273 -19.40 -10.43 9.23
CA SER A 273 -18.62 -11.67 9.11
C SER A 273 -19.53 -12.85 8.79
N GLY A 274 -20.68 -12.91 9.47
CA GLY A 274 -21.66 -13.97 9.41
C GLY A 274 -21.19 -15.21 10.20
N PRO A 275 -22.12 -15.91 10.87
CA PRO A 275 -21.80 -16.96 11.83
C PRO A 275 -21.20 -18.23 11.21
N LEU A 276 -21.26 -18.37 9.88
CA LEU A 276 -20.65 -19.48 9.13
C LEU A 276 -19.26 -19.13 8.59
N GLY A 277 -18.79 -17.90 8.83
CA GLY A 277 -17.47 -17.43 8.46
C GLY A 277 -16.36 -18.06 9.30
N ARG A 278 -15.12 -18.00 8.80
CA ARG A 278 -13.92 -18.51 9.50
C ARG A 278 -13.08 -17.39 10.13
N TYR A 279 -13.69 -16.25 10.41
CA TYR A 279 -12.97 -15.07 10.91
C TYR A 279 -12.71 -15.18 12.41
N ARG A 280 -11.48 -14.87 12.84
CA ARG A 280 -11.11 -14.87 14.27
C ARG A 280 -11.73 -13.70 15.05
N HIS A 281 -12.04 -12.61 14.36
CA HIS A 281 -12.67 -11.42 14.93
C HIS A 281 -13.83 -10.99 14.03
N GLU A 282 -14.99 -10.75 14.62
CA GLU A 282 -16.20 -10.31 13.91
C GLU A 282 -16.01 -8.94 13.26
N LEU A 283 -15.60 -7.95 14.06
CA LEU A 283 -15.24 -6.62 13.57
C LEU A 283 -13.87 -6.65 12.89
N VAL A 284 -13.77 -5.94 11.76
CA VAL A 284 -12.50 -5.76 11.07
C VAL A 284 -11.62 -4.88 11.96
N PRO A 285 -10.42 -5.33 12.37
CA PRO A 285 -9.53 -4.48 13.17
C PRO A 285 -9.13 -3.25 12.36
N LEU A 286 -9.11 -2.08 13.00
CA LEU A 286 -8.59 -0.88 12.38
C LEU A 286 -7.08 -1.07 12.20
N ARG A 287 -6.66 -1.25 10.94
CA ARG A 287 -5.27 -1.44 10.57
C ARG A 287 -4.93 -0.44 9.49
N PHE A 288 -3.70 0.08 9.52
CA PHE A 288 -3.21 0.98 8.50
C PHE A 288 -3.38 0.34 7.11
N ASP A 289 -4.02 1.07 6.20
CA ASP A 289 -4.13 0.71 4.79
C ASP A 289 -3.09 1.53 4.01
N ALA A 290 -2.09 0.87 3.45
CA ALA A 290 -1.02 1.52 2.68
C ALA A 290 -1.47 2.09 1.33
N SER A 291 -2.74 1.93 0.97
CA SER A 291 -3.33 2.61 -0.18
C SER A 291 -3.72 4.05 0.18
N LEU A 292 -2.99 5.02 -0.40
CA LEU A 292 -3.19 6.47 -0.26
C LEU A 292 -4.56 7.03 -0.71
N ALA A 293 -5.45 6.20 -1.28
CA ALA A 293 -6.77 6.65 -1.74
C ALA A 293 -7.87 6.26 -0.76
N GLY A 294 -8.73 7.20 -0.35
CA GLY A 294 -10.00 6.87 0.29
C GLY A 294 -11.01 6.28 -0.71
N THR A 295 -12.00 5.52 -0.23
CA THR A 295 -13.10 5.05 -1.10
C THR A 295 -14.15 6.12 -1.40
N ARG A 296 -14.09 7.29 -0.74
CA ARG A 296 -15.08 8.39 -0.87
C ARG A 296 -16.53 8.01 -0.50
N ILE A 297 -16.71 6.85 0.14
CA ILE A 297 -17.97 6.40 0.75
C ILE A 297 -17.67 5.95 2.17
N ALA A 298 -18.72 5.80 3.00
CA ALA A 298 -18.56 5.20 4.31
C ALA A 298 -18.31 3.69 4.19
N VAL A 299 -17.35 3.16 4.94
CA VAL A 299 -17.01 1.73 4.93
C VAL A 299 -16.86 1.24 6.36
N LEU A 300 -17.84 0.44 6.81
CA LEU A 300 -17.90 -0.03 8.18
C LEU A 300 -17.88 -1.56 8.22
N SER A 301 -17.45 -2.11 9.35
CA SER A 301 -17.77 -3.47 9.76
C SER A 301 -18.72 -3.42 10.95
N ILE A 302 -19.64 -4.38 11.02
CA ILE A 302 -20.58 -4.55 12.13
C ILE A 302 -20.48 -5.96 12.69
N SER A 303 -20.83 -6.13 13.98
CA SER A 303 -20.88 -7.44 14.63
C SER A 303 -22.06 -8.28 14.09
N ASP A 304 -21.97 -9.60 14.25
CA ASP A 304 -23.03 -10.49 13.80
C ASP A 304 -24.31 -10.24 14.62
N ALA A 305 -24.17 -9.98 15.93
CA ALA A 305 -25.28 -9.59 16.81
C ALA A 305 -25.96 -8.28 16.36
N THR A 306 -25.19 -7.28 15.91
CA THR A 306 -25.74 -6.03 15.37
C THR A 306 -26.49 -6.27 14.07
N ALA A 307 -25.93 -7.10 13.18
CA ALA A 307 -26.60 -7.49 11.94
C ALA A 307 -27.91 -8.24 12.21
N GLU A 308 -27.95 -9.15 13.18
CA GLU A 308 -29.18 -9.85 13.57
C GLU A 308 -30.25 -8.90 14.10
N ARG A 309 -29.88 -7.94 14.98
CA ARG A 309 -30.81 -6.89 15.44
C ARG A 309 -31.34 -6.05 14.29
N LEU A 310 -30.48 -5.69 13.34
CA LEU A 310 -30.87 -4.95 12.13
C LEU A 310 -31.85 -5.76 11.27
N LEU A 311 -31.59 -7.05 11.07
CA LEU A 311 -32.43 -7.95 10.29
C LEU A 311 -33.78 -8.26 10.96
N ALA A 312 -33.80 -8.28 12.30
CA ALA A 312 -35.02 -8.46 13.08
C ALA A 312 -35.93 -7.23 13.04
N SER A 313 -35.35 -6.03 12.98
CA SER A 313 -36.08 -4.75 12.87
C SER A 313 -36.45 -4.41 11.42
N GLY A 314 -35.61 -4.77 10.46
CA GLY A 314 -35.79 -4.49 9.04
C GLY A 314 -36.43 -5.64 8.28
N LEU A 315 -37.76 -5.78 8.33
CA LEU A 315 -38.45 -6.71 7.44
C LEU A 315 -38.24 -6.28 5.97
N PRO A 316 -38.09 -7.21 5.00
CA PRO A 316 -38.00 -6.86 3.59
C PRO A 316 -39.19 -5.97 3.17
N ARG A 317 -38.94 -4.93 2.36
CA ARG A 317 -40.03 -4.08 1.86
C ARG A 317 -41.09 -4.94 1.14
N GLY A 318 -42.34 -4.83 1.58
CA GLY A 318 -43.47 -5.61 1.06
C GLY A 318 -43.69 -6.97 1.74
N ALA A 319 -42.93 -7.33 2.77
CA ALA A 319 -43.18 -8.53 3.56
C ALA A 319 -44.47 -8.41 4.39
N SER A 320 -45.21 -9.52 4.53
CA SER A 320 -46.39 -9.61 5.40
C SER A 320 -46.03 -9.31 6.85
N ARG A 321 -46.95 -8.72 7.63
CA ARG A 321 -46.79 -8.46 9.08
C ARG A 321 -46.52 -9.73 9.91
N HIS A 322 -46.71 -10.91 9.33
CA HIS A 322 -46.44 -12.23 9.93
C HIS A 322 -45.15 -12.89 9.44
N ALA A 323 -44.31 -12.17 8.67
CA ALA A 323 -43.04 -12.70 8.20
C ALA A 323 -42.10 -12.97 9.39
N ARG A 324 -41.48 -14.16 9.40
CA ARG A 324 -40.47 -14.49 10.41
C ARG A 324 -39.26 -13.53 10.28
N PRO A 325 -38.63 -13.16 11.40
CA PRO A 325 -37.37 -12.42 11.39
C PRO A 325 -36.34 -13.11 10.49
N LEU A 326 -35.55 -12.32 9.76
CA LEU A 326 -34.50 -12.81 8.89
C LEU A 326 -33.34 -13.37 9.75
N ASP A 327 -33.10 -14.67 9.67
CA ASP A 327 -31.94 -15.32 10.30
C ASP A 327 -30.66 -15.04 9.49
N LEU A 328 -29.63 -14.48 10.14
CA LEU A 328 -28.36 -14.15 9.51
C LEU A 328 -27.66 -15.40 8.95
N ALA A 329 -27.72 -16.53 9.65
CA ALA A 329 -27.13 -17.77 9.18
C ALA A 329 -27.85 -18.31 7.94
N ALA A 330 -29.19 -18.24 7.91
CA ALA A 330 -29.99 -18.60 6.74
C ALA A 330 -29.69 -17.68 5.55
N LEU A 331 -29.59 -16.36 5.76
CA LEU A 331 -29.17 -15.43 4.71
C LEU A 331 -27.78 -15.74 4.17
N GLN A 332 -26.83 -16.07 5.05
CA GLN A 332 -25.46 -16.42 4.64
C GLN A 332 -25.44 -17.70 3.81
N ARG A 333 -26.19 -18.74 4.19
CA ARG A 333 -26.33 -19.99 3.41
C ARG A 333 -26.96 -19.73 2.04
N ALA A 334 -28.02 -18.93 2.01
CA ALA A 334 -28.73 -18.61 0.79
C ALA A 334 -27.84 -17.79 -0.18
N ALA A 335 -27.13 -16.78 0.32
CA ALA A 335 -26.18 -16.00 -0.48
C ALA A 335 -25.01 -16.88 -0.99
N ALA A 336 -24.51 -17.80 -0.14
CA ALA A 336 -23.48 -18.75 -0.53
C ALA A 336 -23.93 -19.69 -1.64
N ARG A 337 -25.16 -20.23 -1.54
CA ARG A 337 -25.76 -21.08 -2.58
C ARG A 337 -25.83 -20.34 -3.91
N ARG A 338 -26.27 -19.09 -3.93
CA ARG A 338 -26.36 -18.30 -5.17
C ARG A 338 -25.01 -18.12 -5.88
N VAL A 339 -23.93 -17.90 -5.11
CA VAL A 339 -22.57 -17.79 -5.66
C VAL A 339 -22.07 -19.13 -6.20
N VAL A 340 -22.35 -20.25 -5.52
CA VAL A 340 -21.92 -21.60 -5.94
C VAL A 340 -22.76 -22.16 -7.09
N GLU A 341 -24.08 -21.95 -7.06
CA GLU A 341 -25.09 -22.47 -8.00
C GLU A 341 -25.18 -21.64 -9.29
N ALA A 342 -24.33 -20.63 -9.47
CA ALA A 342 -24.13 -19.94 -10.75
C ALA A 342 -23.45 -20.85 -11.82
N ARG A 343 -23.93 -22.10 -11.95
CA ARG A 343 -23.55 -23.14 -12.93
C ARG A 343 -24.43 -23.07 -14.20
N PRO A 344 -24.06 -23.76 -15.31
CA PRO A 344 -24.65 -23.58 -16.64
C PRO A 344 -26.18 -23.77 -16.63
N ALA A 345 -26.87 -22.94 -17.41
CA ALA A 345 -28.30 -23.03 -17.65
C ALA A 345 -28.50 -23.60 -19.05
N ASP A 346 -28.94 -24.84 -19.09
CA ASP A 346 -29.86 -25.37 -20.10
C ASP A 346 -31.08 -25.78 -19.26
N ALA A 347 -32.28 -25.21 -19.36
CA ALA A 347 -33.07 -24.95 -20.56
C ALA A 347 -33.97 -23.70 -20.42
N PRO A 348 -34.41 -23.09 -21.54
CA PRO A 348 -35.44 -22.07 -21.53
C PRO A 348 -36.78 -22.70 -21.12
N GLY A 349 -37.38 -22.23 -20.02
CA GLY A 349 -38.70 -22.69 -19.56
C GLY A 349 -38.85 -22.99 -18.08
N SER A 350 -37.77 -22.99 -17.29
CA SER A 350 -37.88 -23.16 -15.82
C SER A 350 -38.15 -21.81 -15.14
N GLY A 351 -39.42 -21.42 -15.13
CA GLY A 351 -39.91 -20.40 -14.22
C GLY A 351 -39.94 -20.94 -12.79
N THR A 352 -38.82 -20.83 -12.06
CA THR A 352 -38.84 -21.06 -10.61
C THR A 352 -39.40 -19.83 -9.90
N LYS A 353 -40.73 -19.82 -9.79
CA LYS A 353 -41.49 -18.98 -8.85
C LYS A 353 -41.26 -19.47 -7.42
N ASN A 354 -40.06 -19.32 -6.86
CA ASN A 354 -39.84 -19.46 -5.42
C ASN A 354 -39.25 -18.16 -4.88
N ALA A 355 -40.14 -17.35 -4.30
CA ALA A 355 -39.79 -16.21 -3.48
C ALA A 355 -38.97 -16.67 -2.25
N SER A 356 -38.08 -15.79 -1.77
CA SER A 356 -37.23 -15.89 -0.56
C SER A 356 -36.03 -16.88 -0.55
N GLY A 357 -34.92 -16.54 -1.23
CA GLY A 357 -33.71 -17.37 -1.17
C GLY A 357 -32.36 -16.69 -1.44
N ALA A 358 -32.19 -15.40 -1.10
CA ALA A 358 -30.99 -14.54 -1.29
C ALA A 358 -30.74 -13.94 -2.69
N ALA A 359 -31.75 -13.29 -3.26
CA ALA A 359 -31.51 -12.12 -4.12
C ALA A 359 -31.23 -10.88 -3.25
N ALA A 360 -30.62 -9.84 -3.81
CA ALA A 360 -30.52 -8.55 -3.11
C ALA A 360 -31.92 -8.00 -2.78
N PHE A 361 -32.08 -7.39 -1.61
CA PHE A 361 -33.36 -6.83 -1.17
C PHE A 361 -33.17 -5.61 -0.27
N GLU A 362 -34.18 -4.76 -0.23
CA GLU A 362 -34.20 -3.59 0.65
C GLU A 362 -34.71 -3.98 2.03
N LEU A 363 -33.97 -3.62 3.07
CA LEU A 363 -34.46 -3.66 4.44
C LEU A 363 -35.46 -2.51 4.59
N GLY A 364 -36.71 -2.87 4.85
CA GLY A 364 -37.74 -1.90 5.16
C GLY A 364 -37.51 -1.28 6.53
N ASN A 365 -38.00 -0.05 6.70
CA ASN A 365 -38.26 0.56 7.99
C ASN A 365 -37.07 0.83 8.93
N VAL A 366 -35.84 0.84 8.41
CA VAL A 366 -34.63 1.22 9.16
C VAL A 366 -33.74 2.12 8.32
N LEU A 367 -33.28 3.21 8.92
CA LEU A 367 -32.24 4.10 8.37
C LEU A 367 -30.97 3.97 9.22
N LEU A 368 -29.82 4.21 8.60
CA LEU A 368 -28.53 4.30 9.27
C LEU A 368 -27.86 5.62 8.95
N GLY A 369 -27.39 6.31 9.98
CA GLY A 369 -26.61 7.53 9.86
C GLY A 369 -25.73 7.77 11.09
N GLY A 370 -24.90 8.81 11.00
CA GLY A 370 -24.04 9.25 12.09
C GLY A 370 -22.72 9.82 11.57
N GLN A 371 -21.75 9.99 12.47
CA GLN A 371 -20.44 10.55 12.19
C GLN A 371 -19.38 9.47 12.23
N ILE A 372 -18.56 9.47 11.18
CA ILE A 372 -17.32 8.70 11.13
C ILE A 372 -16.16 9.65 11.34
N ASP A 373 -15.31 9.32 12.29
CA ASP A 373 -14.16 10.14 12.64
C ASP A 373 -12.89 9.28 12.67
N LEU A 374 -12.16 9.32 11.55
CA LEU A 374 -10.85 8.69 11.43
C LEU A 374 -9.76 9.76 11.47
N GLU A 375 -8.89 9.63 12.46
CA GLU A 375 -7.70 10.46 12.61
C GLU A 375 -6.53 9.79 11.91
N THR A 376 -5.99 10.49 10.92
CA THR A 376 -4.80 10.05 10.19
C THR A 376 -3.58 10.64 10.87
N ARG A 377 -2.68 9.78 11.35
CA ARG A 377 -1.40 10.21 11.90
C ARG A 377 -0.40 10.30 10.78
N HIS A 378 0.12 11.50 10.53
CA HIS A 378 1.17 11.73 9.56
C HIS A 378 2.54 11.65 10.23
N ALA A 379 3.54 11.17 9.48
CA ALA A 379 4.95 11.30 9.84
C ALA A 379 5.77 11.64 8.61
N THR A 380 6.99 12.10 8.84
CA THR A 380 7.97 12.39 7.80
C THR A 380 8.93 11.22 7.69
N GLY A 381 9.06 10.67 6.49
CA GLY A 381 10.09 9.71 6.12
C GLY A 381 11.19 10.39 5.32
N TYR A 382 12.31 9.70 5.12
CA TYR A 382 13.43 10.19 4.34
C TYR A 382 13.80 9.16 3.28
N ASN A 383 14.11 9.60 2.07
CA ASN A 383 14.95 8.81 1.17
C ASN A 383 16.40 9.27 1.35
N VAL A 384 17.36 8.40 1.06
CA VAL A 384 18.79 8.75 1.03
C VAL A 384 19.27 8.66 -0.41
N LEU A 385 19.63 9.82 -0.97
CA LEU A 385 19.97 10.00 -2.37
C LEU A 385 21.45 10.40 -2.51
N GLY A 386 22.23 9.51 -3.11
CA GLY A 386 23.63 9.75 -3.46
C GLY A 386 23.84 9.68 -4.97
N ARG A 387 24.61 10.60 -5.53
CA ARG A 387 24.89 10.68 -6.97
C ARG A 387 26.36 10.41 -7.24
N LEU A 388 26.61 9.43 -8.09
CA LEU A 388 27.91 9.23 -8.71
C LEU A 388 27.93 9.97 -10.06
N ARG A 389 28.62 11.12 -10.09
CA ARG A 389 28.85 11.89 -11.32
C ARG A 389 30.06 11.33 -12.06
N ILE A 390 29.88 10.94 -13.32
CA ILE A 390 30.96 10.52 -14.22
C ILE A 390 31.20 11.64 -15.24
N GLY A 391 32.36 12.27 -15.18
CA GLY A 391 32.72 13.44 -15.98
C GLY A 391 32.38 14.79 -15.32
N PRO A 392 32.65 15.91 -16.02
CA PRO A 392 32.48 17.25 -15.47
C PRO A 392 31.00 17.65 -15.34
N ASP A 393 30.16 17.16 -16.25
CA ASP A 393 28.75 17.51 -16.33
C ASP A 393 27.84 16.35 -15.89
N THR A 394 26.70 16.69 -15.30
CA THR A 394 25.63 15.71 -15.05
C THR A 394 24.98 15.29 -16.38
N SER A 395 24.79 13.99 -16.55
CA SER A 395 24.14 13.44 -17.73
C SER A 395 22.64 13.75 -17.75
N ARG A 396 22.07 13.84 -18.96
CA ARG A 396 20.61 13.90 -19.15
C ARG A 396 19.92 12.57 -18.83
N GLU A 397 20.67 11.47 -18.91
CA GLU A 397 20.18 10.13 -18.61
C GLU A 397 20.75 9.65 -17.29
N THR A 398 19.90 9.08 -16.43
CA THR A 398 20.30 8.61 -15.10
C THR A 398 19.94 7.15 -14.91
N ILE A 399 20.90 6.36 -14.43
CA ILE A 399 20.64 4.99 -13.95
C ILE A 399 20.33 5.09 -12.46
N VAL A 400 19.15 4.63 -12.04
CA VAL A 400 18.77 4.61 -10.62
C VAL A 400 18.93 3.20 -10.08
N LEU A 401 19.77 3.01 -9.06
CA LEU A 401 19.86 1.77 -8.29
C LEU A 401 19.16 1.97 -6.95
N GLY A 402 18.33 0.99 -6.56
CA GLY A 402 17.36 1.14 -5.48
C GLY A 402 17.39 0.01 -4.46
N ALA A 403 17.31 0.34 -3.18
CA ALA A 403 16.98 -0.59 -2.10
C ALA A 403 16.11 0.12 -1.05
N HIS A 404 15.36 -0.63 -0.24
CA HIS A 404 14.68 -0.05 0.91
C HIS A 404 15.39 -0.38 2.21
N TYR A 405 15.33 0.51 3.20
CA TYR A 405 16.12 0.39 4.42
C TYR A 405 15.30 0.35 5.72
N ASP A 406 14.01 0.67 5.64
CA ASP A 406 13.05 0.54 6.73
C ASP A 406 12.58 -0.91 6.91
N HIS A 407 12.19 -1.27 8.14
CA HIS A 407 11.60 -2.56 8.45
C HIS A 407 10.47 -2.45 9.50
N LEU A 408 10.10 -3.55 10.15
CA LEU A 408 8.85 -3.66 10.91
C LEU A 408 8.91 -3.12 12.36
N GLY A 409 10.07 -2.67 12.86
CA GLY A 409 10.22 -2.34 14.28
C GLY A 409 9.85 -3.55 15.16
N HIS A 410 8.87 -3.38 16.05
CA HIS A 410 8.33 -4.47 16.90
C HIS A 410 7.16 -5.24 16.27
N GLY A 411 6.89 -5.06 14.97
CA GLY A 411 5.80 -5.75 14.26
C GLY A 411 4.43 -5.09 14.44
N GLU A 412 4.36 -4.01 15.21
CA GLU A 412 3.16 -3.23 15.52
C GLU A 412 2.49 -2.64 14.25
N GLY A 413 1.33 -3.16 13.88
CA GLY A 413 0.53 -2.64 12.76
C GLY A 413 0.90 -3.18 11.38
N SER A 414 1.58 -4.33 11.30
CA SER A 414 2.07 -4.91 10.04
C SER A 414 1.70 -6.40 9.86
N ASN A 415 2.02 -6.96 8.67
CA ASN A 415 1.98 -8.39 8.34
C ASN A 415 3.12 -9.18 9.03
N SER A 416 3.51 -8.79 10.24
CA SER A 416 4.44 -9.60 11.03
C SER A 416 3.86 -11.02 11.14
N LEU A 417 4.69 -12.00 10.78
CA LEU A 417 4.37 -13.41 10.95
C LEU A 417 4.71 -13.90 12.37
N ALA A 418 5.19 -13.01 13.24
CA ALA A 418 5.52 -13.31 14.63
C ALA A 418 4.34 -13.95 15.35
N SER A 419 4.63 -15.02 16.06
CA SER A 419 3.64 -15.75 16.85
C SER A 419 4.18 -16.09 18.24
N GLY A 420 3.29 -16.33 19.20
CA GLY A 420 3.70 -16.70 20.56
C GLY A 420 4.60 -15.63 21.20
N ASP A 421 5.80 -16.05 21.60
CA ASP A 421 6.81 -15.24 22.29
C ASP A 421 7.57 -14.26 21.39
N GLU A 422 7.42 -14.37 20.07
CA GLU A 422 8.01 -13.46 19.08
C GLU A 422 7.25 -12.13 18.98
N VAL A 423 5.99 -12.10 19.41
CA VAL A 423 5.15 -10.91 19.30
C VAL A 423 5.74 -9.76 20.13
N GLY A 424 5.97 -8.62 19.47
CA GLY A 424 6.55 -7.44 20.11
C GLY A 424 8.08 -7.47 20.20
N ARG A 425 8.76 -8.51 19.68
CA ARG A 425 10.23 -8.49 19.55
C ARG A 425 10.66 -7.62 18.38
N ILE A 426 11.91 -7.14 18.44
CA ILE A 426 12.53 -6.40 17.34
C ILE A 426 12.59 -7.29 16.10
N HIS A 427 12.14 -6.75 14.97
CA HIS A 427 12.34 -7.30 13.65
C HIS A 427 13.54 -6.59 13.02
N PRO A 428 14.72 -7.22 12.95
CA PRO A 428 15.94 -6.53 12.53
C PRO A 428 16.07 -6.36 11.01
N GLY A 429 15.37 -7.15 10.19
CA GLY A 429 15.30 -6.98 8.73
C GLY A 429 16.54 -7.39 7.94
N ALA A 430 17.33 -8.34 8.44
CA ALA A 430 18.58 -8.78 7.82
C ALA A 430 18.41 -9.19 6.35
N ASP A 431 17.45 -10.09 6.08
CA ASP A 431 17.20 -10.63 4.75
C ASP A 431 16.25 -9.76 3.90
N ASP A 432 15.27 -9.10 4.53
CA ASP A 432 14.23 -8.31 3.84
C ASP A 432 14.78 -7.01 3.24
N ASN A 433 15.68 -6.32 3.94
CA ASN A 433 16.21 -5.01 3.51
C ASN A 433 17.71 -4.84 3.71
N ALA A 434 18.27 -5.21 4.87
CA ALA A 434 19.65 -4.87 5.18
C ALA A 434 20.65 -5.48 4.17
N SER A 435 20.39 -6.71 3.72
CA SER A 435 21.15 -7.39 2.67
C SER A 435 21.13 -6.63 1.33
N GLY A 436 19.97 -6.09 0.94
CA GLY A 436 19.81 -5.30 -0.27
C GLY A 436 20.49 -3.93 -0.19
N VAL A 437 20.40 -3.27 0.97
CA VAL A 437 21.14 -2.03 1.24
C VAL A 437 22.64 -2.27 1.20
N ALA A 438 23.12 -3.32 1.87
CA ALA A 438 24.54 -3.69 1.87
C ALA A 438 25.05 -3.94 0.45
N GLY A 439 24.34 -4.74 -0.34
CA GLY A 439 24.70 -4.98 -1.74
C GLY A 439 24.74 -3.69 -2.58
N LEU A 440 23.80 -2.76 -2.35
CA LEU A 440 23.79 -1.47 -3.05
C LEU A 440 24.99 -0.60 -2.67
N LEU A 441 25.36 -0.56 -1.38
CA LEU A 441 26.51 0.21 -0.89
C LEU A 441 27.83 -0.34 -1.45
N GLU A 442 28.00 -1.67 -1.49
CA GLU A 442 29.17 -2.32 -2.08
C GLU A 442 29.30 -2.07 -3.58
N ILE A 443 28.17 -2.14 -4.33
CA ILE A 443 28.15 -1.78 -5.74
C ILE A 443 28.53 -0.30 -5.93
N ALA A 444 28.05 0.59 -5.05
CA ALA A 444 28.39 2.00 -5.11
C ALA A 444 29.88 2.24 -4.84
N ALA A 445 30.48 1.51 -3.89
CA ALA A 445 31.90 1.58 -3.58
C ALA A 445 32.78 1.14 -4.77
N ASP A 446 32.47 -0.01 -5.38
CA ASP A 446 33.17 -0.50 -6.59
C ASP A 446 33.04 0.51 -7.75
N LEU A 447 31.86 1.06 -8.00
CA LEU A 447 31.66 2.04 -9.07
C LEU A 447 32.39 3.36 -8.80
N ALA A 448 32.42 3.82 -7.55
CA ALA A 448 33.16 5.02 -7.16
C ALA A 448 34.67 4.83 -7.34
N ASP A 449 35.21 3.69 -6.94
CA ASP A 449 36.62 3.37 -7.11
C ASP A 449 37.01 3.26 -8.60
N ARG A 450 36.19 2.60 -9.43
CA ARG A 450 36.40 2.55 -10.90
C ARG A 450 36.42 3.94 -11.54
N ARG A 451 35.57 4.86 -11.07
CA ARG A 451 35.61 6.28 -11.48
C ARG A 451 36.94 6.91 -11.09
N ASP A 452 37.40 6.69 -9.87
CA ASP A 452 38.63 7.28 -9.36
C ASP A 452 39.88 6.70 -10.06
N ARG A 453 39.79 5.46 -10.56
CA ARG A 453 40.79 4.83 -11.46
C ARG A 453 40.67 5.25 -12.93
N GLY A 454 39.66 6.05 -13.29
CA GLY A 454 39.47 6.55 -14.67
C GLY A 454 38.95 5.51 -15.65
N GLU A 455 38.19 4.51 -15.20
CA GLU A 455 37.63 3.45 -16.05
C GLU A 455 36.37 3.87 -16.86
N PHE A 456 35.90 5.11 -16.70
CA PHE A 456 34.68 5.63 -17.33
C PHE A 456 34.90 6.85 -18.22
#